data_AF-A0A830B845-F1
#
_entry.id   AF-A0A830B845-F1
#
_cell.length_a   1.000
_cell.length_b   1.000
_cell.length_c   1.000
_cell.angle_alpha   90.00
_cell.angle_beta   90.00
_cell.angle_gamma   90.00
#
_symmetry.space_group_name_H-M   'P 1'
#
loop_
_entity.id
_entity.type
_entity.pdbx_description
1 polymer ?
#
loop_
_entity_poly.entity_id
_entity_poly.type
_entity_poly.pdbx_seq_one_letter_code
_entity_poly.pdbx_strand_id
1 'polypeptide(L)' 'DQRREEQGAGGEERHVAPHRESSDKFLRRFRLPGNAKLGEVKAAMENGVLTVTVPKEEVKKPETKAIDISS' A
#
# COMPACT_ATOMS: atom_id res chain seq x y z
N ASP A 1 59.74 14.87 36.76
CA ASP A 1 58.98 13.82 37.45
C ASP A 1 57.51 14.20 37.53
N GLN A 2 56.50 13.52 36.99
CA GLN A 2 56.26 12.20 36.35
C GLN A 2 55.03 12.39 35.41
N ARG A 3 55.03 12.08 34.10
CA ARG A 3 54.81 10.79 33.40
C ARG A 3 53.47 10.09 33.79
N ARG A 4 52.39 10.28 32.99
CA ARG A 4 51.79 9.36 31.96
C ARG A 4 50.88 8.28 32.59
N GLU A 5 49.56 8.28 32.35
CA GLU A 5 48.72 7.48 31.39
C GLU A 5 47.45 7.11 32.20
N GLU A 6 46.20 7.00 31.75
CA GLU A 6 45.59 6.19 30.68
C GLU A 6 44.21 6.80 30.32
N GLN A 7 43.93 7.07 29.04
CA GLN A 7 43.05 6.29 28.16
C GLN A 7 41.63 6.01 28.70
N GLY A 8 40.66 6.68 28.08
CA GLY A 8 39.26 6.30 28.03
C GLY A 8 38.66 6.76 26.70
N ALA A 9 39.26 6.33 25.59
CA ALA A 9 38.73 6.54 24.25
C ALA A 9 37.67 5.47 23.96
N GLY A 10 36.56 5.88 23.35
CA GLY A 10 35.68 4.97 22.61
C GLY A 10 34.33 4.68 23.24
N GLY A 11 33.63 5.70 23.75
CA GLY A 11 32.17 5.63 23.72
C GLY A 11 31.74 5.74 22.26
N GLU A 12 31.47 4.61 21.60
CA GLU A 12 30.80 4.62 20.30
C GLU A 12 29.38 5.17 20.50
N GLU A 13 29.25 6.49 20.49
CA GLU A 13 27.98 7.18 20.40
C GLU A 13 27.40 6.88 19.02
N ARG A 14 26.65 5.79 18.94
CA ARG A 14 25.91 5.44 17.73
C ARG A 14 24.88 6.53 17.52
N HIS A 15 25.16 7.44 16.59
CA HIS A 15 24.17 8.38 16.06
C HIS A 15 23.07 7.58 15.38
N VAL A 16 22.07 7.16 16.15
CA VAL A 16 20.82 6.64 15.59
C VAL A 16 20.14 7.84 14.96
N ALA A 17 20.28 7.97 13.63
CA ALA A 17 19.53 8.97 12.89
C ALA A 17 18.05 8.81 13.28
N PRO A 18 17.38 9.88 13.74
CA PRO A 18 15.98 9.77 14.14
C PRO A 18 15.19 9.28 12.93
N HIS A 19 14.43 8.20 13.13
CA HIS A 19 13.49 7.70 12.14
C HIS A 19 12.45 8.81 11.90
N ARG A 20 12.59 9.54 10.79
CA ARG A 20 11.63 10.56 10.38
C ARG A 20 10.41 9.86 9.80
N GLU A 21 9.39 9.65 10.62
CA GLU A 21 8.04 9.37 10.14
C GLU A 21 7.39 10.72 9.73
N SER A 22 7.65 11.18 8.51
CA SER A 22 6.89 12.31 7.96
C SER A 22 5.49 11.83 7.61
N SER A 23 4.51 12.16 8.45
CA SER A 23 3.09 11.94 8.15
C SER A 23 2.57 13.05 7.24
N ASP A 24 2.61 12.82 5.93
CA ASP A 24 1.99 13.71 4.95
C ASP A 24 0.50 13.38 4.72
N LYS A 25 -0.29 14.40 4.37
CA LYS A 25 -1.70 14.22 4.01
C LYS A 25 -1.78 13.68 2.57
N PHE A 26 -2.46 12.56 2.37
CA PHE A 26 -2.63 11.93 1.06
C PHE A 26 -4.11 11.75 0.71
N LEU A 27 -4.51 12.14 -0.51
CA LEU A 27 -5.88 11.99 -1.01
C LEU A 27 -5.87 11.43 -2.44
N ARG A 28 -6.61 10.33 -2.66
CA ARG A 28 -6.85 9.75 -3.99
C ARG A 28 -8.34 9.46 -4.15
N ARG A 29 -8.88 9.78 -5.32
CA ARG A 29 -10.28 9.54 -5.67
C ARG A 29 -10.36 8.67 -6.91
N PHE A 30 -11.11 7.58 -6.82
CA PHE A 30 -11.35 6.66 -7.92
C PHE A 30 -12.82 6.72 -8.33
N ARG A 31 -13.08 6.64 -9.63
CA ARG A 31 -14.44 6.42 -10.14
C ARG A 31 -14.67 4.92 -10.25
N LEU A 32 -15.74 4.45 -9.64
CA LEU A 32 -16.13 3.04 -9.70
C LEU A 32 -17.02 2.80 -10.92
N PRO A 33 -17.00 1.58 -11.48
CA PRO A 33 -17.95 1.20 -12.52
C PRO A 33 -19.36 1.15 -11.94
N GLY A 34 -20.38 1.27 -12.81
CA GLY A 34 -21.78 1.29 -12.40
C GLY A 34 -22.27 0.00 -11.73
N ASN A 35 -21.62 -1.13 -11.99
CA ASN A 35 -21.95 -2.43 -11.40
C ASN A 35 -21.14 -2.76 -10.13
N ALA A 36 -20.65 -1.74 -9.41
CA ALA A 36 -19.94 -1.93 -8.15
C ALA A 36 -20.93 -2.09 -6.98
N LYS A 37 -20.69 -3.09 -6.13
CA LYS A 37 -21.50 -3.37 -4.94
C LYS A 37 -21.02 -2.54 -3.76
N LEU A 38 -21.48 -1.28 -3.68
CA LEU A 38 -21.00 -0.33 -2.67
C LEU A 38 -21.26 -0.76 -1.21
N GLY A 39 -22.33 -1.51 -0.96
CA GLY A 39 -22.63 -2.07 0.36
C GLY A 39 -21.69 -3.21 0.80
N GLU A 40 -20.87 -3.75 -0.10
CA GLU A 40 -19.99 -4.88 0.14
C GLU A 40 -18.49 -4.51 0.08
N VAL A 41 -18.16 -3.22 0.13
CA VAL A 41 -16.77 -2.73 0.14
C VAL A 41 -16.05 -3.22 1.39
N LYS A 42 -14.83 -3.72 1.22
CA LYS A 42 -13.95 -4.17 2.32
C LYS A 42 -12.61 -3.46 2.24
N ALA A 43 -12.01 -3.21 3.40
CA ALA A 43 -10.67 -2.64 3.50
C ALA A 43 -9.87 -3.38 4.57
N ALA A 44 -8.57 -3.60 4.31
CA ALA A 44 -7.64 -4.23 5.23
C ALA A 44 -6.25 -3.60 5.11
N MET A 45 -5.53 -3.51 6.23
CA MET A 45 -4.14 -3.04 6.29
C MET A 45 -3.25 -4.21 6.68
N GLU A 46 -2.27 -4.53 5.84
CA GLU A 46 -1.33 -5.63 6.10
C GLU A 46 0.07 -5.23 5.61
N ASN A 47 1.10 -5.41 6.44
CA ASN A 47 2.49 -5.07 6.13
C ASN A 47 2.69 -3.64 5.59
N GLY A 48 1.93 -2.67 6.13
CA GLY A 48 1.98 -1.27 5.70
C GLY A 48 1.23 -0.97 4.40
N VAL A 49 0.48 -1.93 3.85
CA VAL A 49 -0.29 -1.76 2.61
C VAL A 49 -1.79 -1.75 2.90
N LEU A 50 -2.45 -0.66 2.50
CA LEU A 50 -3.91 -0.57 2.52
C LEU A 50 -4.50 -1.21 1.26
N THR A 51 -5.18 -2.34 1.43
CA THR A 51 -5.94 -3.00 0.37
C THR A 51 -7.42 -2.63 0.49
N VAL A 52 -8.01 -2.12 -0.59
CA VAL A 52 -9.44 -1.82 -0.68
C VAL A 52 -10.07 -2.67 -1.77
N THR A 53 -11.03 -3.52 -1.40
CA THR A 53 -11.73 -4.44 -2.29
C THR A 53 -13.15 -3.96 -2.54
N VAL A 54 -13.48 -3.75 -3.82
CA VAL A 54 -14.82 -3.36 -4.27
C VAL A 54 -15.39 -4.48 -5.14
N PRO A 55 -16.31 -5.31 -4.62
CA PRO A 55 -16.94 -6.37 -5.40
C PRO A 55 -17.76 -5.80 -6.56
N LYS A 56 -17.80 -6.53 -7.67
CA LYS A 56 -18.67 -6.23 -8.81
C LYS A 56 -19.86 -7.18 -8.81
N GLU A 57 -20.99 -6.71 -9.32
CA GLU A 57 -22.12 -7.57 -9.63
C GLU A 57 -21.73 -8.57 -10.73
N GLU A 58 -22.21 -9.81 -10.59
CA GLU A 58 -22.06 -10.82 -11.61
C GLU A 58 -22.86 -10.41 -12.86
N VAL A 59 -22.13 -10.11 -13.93
CA VAL A 59 -22.74 -9.85 -15.23
C VAL A 59 -22.91 -11.19 -15.92
N LYS A 60 -24.13 -11.51 -16.36
CA LYS A 60 -24.36 -12.67 -17.22
C LYS A 60 -23.45 -12.56 -18.43
N LYS A 61 -22.63 -13.59 -18.69
CA LYS A 61 -21.79 -13.63 -19.89
C LYS A 61 -22.71 -13.42 -21.10
N PRO A 62 -22.35 -12.52 -22.03
CA PRO A 62 -23.14 -12.35 -23.23
C PRO A 62 -23.23 -13.69 -23.95
N GLU A 63 -24.45 -14.12 -24.29
CA GLU A 63 -24.64 -15.28 -25.14
C GLU A 63 -24.08 -14.95 -26.52
N THR A 64 -22.99 -15.60 -26.91
CA THR A 64 -22.43 -15.46 -28.25
C THR A 64 -23.41 -16.07 -29.24
N LYS A 65 -24.10 -15.23 -30.01
CA LYS A 65 -24.90 -15.67 -31.15
C LYS A 65 -23.98 -15.80 -32.35
N ALA A 66 -23.85 -17.01 -32.90
CA ALA A 66 -23.21 -17.20 -34.19
C ALA A 66 -24.06 -16.51 -35.25
N ILE A 67 -23.45 -15.62 -36.05
CA ILE A 67 -24.07 -15.05 -37.23
C ILE A 67 -23.47 -15.78 -38.42
N ASP A 68 -24.33 -16.48 -39.16
CA ASP A 68 -23.94 -17.17 -40.38
C ASP A 68 -23.89 -16.16 -41.53
N ILE A 69 -22.82 -16.19 -42.33
CA ILE A 69 -22.66 -15.33 -43.50
C ILE A 69 -22.60 -16.23 -44.73
N SER A 70 -23.71 -16.30 -45.48
CA SER A 70 -23.73 -16.94 -46.79
C SER A 70 -23.21 -15.99 -47.86
N SER A 71 -22.35 -16.50 -48.74
CA SER A 71 -21.79 -15.82 -49.92
C SER A 71 -22.84 -15.42 -50.94
#